data_AF-A0ABC8QW81-F1
#
_entry.id   AF-A0ABC8QW81-F1
#
_cell.length_a   1.000
_cell.length_b   1.000
_cell.length_c   1.000
_cell.angle_alpha   90.00
_cell.angle_beta   90.00
_cell.angle_gamma   90.00
#
_symmetry.space_group_name_H-M   'P 1'
#
loop_
_entity.id
_entity.type
_entity.pdbx_description
1 polymer ?
#
loop_
_entity_poly.entity_id
_entity_poly.type
_entity_poly.pdbx_seq_one_letter_code
_entity_poly.pdbx_strand_id
1 'polypeptide(L)'
;MAHGGYGNRRLAERKPMSSRRSKTLGVDKKPKPKAKPKPNASLKNQIRSVERMLRKDIPPEVREAQQKKLEGLKRQQEIHSRLAVERKIFLRDRKIKFFERRKIERRIRRLEKQQRASSNRAQEGETADQLSKLKEDLEYVRFFPKTEKYVSLFMGGDERDIVDNRNRLRKQIKANIIAAAVSGKDLEETGSEDDGLLDLSEDDFFLGGSSSDEADADDEWTDKSTREQASSASGKATSGMSSDERNQVFNQALIFYCYKKMC
;
A
#
# COMPACT_ATOMS: atom_id res chain seq x y z
N MET A 1 -21.62 -73.20 24.28
CA MET A 1 -22.66 -72.22 23.92
C MET A 1 -22.21 -71.46 22.66
N ALA A 2 -23.08 -71.41 21.63
CA ALA A 2 -23.13 -70.57 20.42
C ALA A 2 -21.87 -70.50 19.51
N HIS A 3 -21.78 -71.18 18.35
CA HIS A 3 -22.33 -70.88 16.99
C HIS A 3 -22.05 -69.44 16.50
N GLY A 4 -21.51 -69.13 15.32
CA GLY A 4 -21.06 -69.86 14.13
C GLY A 4 -20.95 -68.85 12.96
N GLY A 5 -20.43 -69.27 11.80
CA GLY A 5 -20.69 -68.59 10.51
C GLY A 5 -19.47 -68.13 9.70
N TYR A 6 -19.11 -68.95 8.71
CA TYR A 6 -18.09 -68.74 7.69
C TYR A 6 -18.55 -67.84 6.53
N GLY A 7 -17.60 -67.29 5.76
CA GLY A 7 -17.61 -67.53 4.29
C GLY A 7 -17.85 -66.36 3.31
N ASN A 8 -16.77 -65.96 2.64
CA ASN A 8 -16.60 -65.81 1.18
C ASN A 8 -17.55 -64.96 0.29
N ARG A 9 -16.96 -63.88 -0.27
CA ARG A 9 -16.77 -63.55 -1.72
C ARG A 9 -17.83 -64.03 -2.75
N ARG A 10 -18.40 -63.07 -3.53
CA ARG A 10 -18.87 -63.16 -4.95
C ARG A 10 -19.32 -61.73 -5.37
N LEU A 11 -18.74 -61.03 -6.35
CA LEU A 11 -18.84 -61.13 -7.82
C LEU A 11 -20.28 -61.22 -8.40
N ALA A 12 -20.53 -60.28 -9.32
CA ALA A 12 -21.54 -60.21 -10.37
C ALA A 12 -22.93 -59.67 -10.03
N GLU A 13 -23.27 -58.51 -10.62
CA GLU A 13 -24.45 -58.44 -11.50
C GLU A 13 -24.35 -57.26 -12.49
N ARG A 14 -24.58 -57.59 -13.77
CA ARG A 14 -24.74 -56.69 -14.91
C ARG A 14 -26.24 -56.64 -15.25
N LYS A 15 -26.65 -55.50 -15.84
CA LYS A 15 -27.77 -55.24 -16.81
C LYS A 15 -28.99 -54.47 -16.25
N PRO A 16 -29.84 -53.82 -17.10
CA PRO A 16 -29.83 -53.74 -18.58
C PRO A 16 -29.97 -52.31 -19.18
N MET A 17 -29.72 -52.23 -20.50
CA MET A 17 -30.07 -51.13 -21.41
C MET A 17 -31.57 -51.10 -21.79
N SER A 18 -32.01 -49.92 -22.24
CA SER A 18 -33.03 -49.64 -23.29
C SER A 18 -34.37 -49.04 -22.87
N SER A 19 -34.51 -47.72 -23.11
CA SER A 19 -35.76 -47.00 -23.45
C SER A 19 -35.46 -45.50 -23.33
N ARG A 20 -35.72 -44.55 -24.25
CA ARG A 20 -36.44 -44.48 -25.51
C ARG A 20 -35.91 -43.23 -26.25
N ARG A 21 -35.78 -43.35 -27.57
CA ARG A 21 -35.59 -42.24 -28.50
C ARG A 21 -36.86 -41.40 -28.55
N SER A 22 -36.81 -40.14 -28.14
CA SER A 22 -37.77 -39.12 -28.57
C SER A 22 -37.06 -38.10 -29.45
N LYS A 23 -37.50 -38.04 -30.71
CA LYS A 23 -37.22 -36.97 -31.66
C LYS A 23 -37.83 -35.69 -31.10
N THR A 24 -37.00 -34.71 -30.75
CA THR A 24 -37.40 -33.30 -30.73
C THR A 24 -36.55 -32.56 -31.75
N LEU A 25 -37.20 -32.20 -32.86
CA LEU A 25 -36.76 -31.17 -33.77
C LEU A 25 -37.11 -29.83 -33.09
N GLY A 26 -36.12 -28.98 -32.84
CA GLY A 26 -36.36 -27.66 -32.27
C GLY A 26 -35.09 -26.95 -31.80
N VAL A 27 -34.78 -25.87 -32.52
CA VAL A 27 -34.18 -24.62 -32.01
C VAL A 27 -32.66 -24.60 -31.76
N ASP A 28 -31.99 -23.89 -32.68
CA ASP A 28 -30.78 -23.08 -32.54
C ASP A 28 -29.65 -23.63 -31.65
N LYS A 29 -28.65 -24.23 -32.32
CA LYS A 29 -27.31 -24.41 -31.77
C LYS A 29 -26.70 -23.03 -31.47
N LYS A 30 -26.83 -22.57 -30.22
CA LYS A 30 -25.98 -21.50 -29.68
C LYS A 30 -24.50 -21.83 -30.00
N PRO A 31 -23.72 -20.88 -30.53
CA PRO A 31 -22.31 -21.14 -30.80
C PRO A 31 -21.61 -21.44 -29.48
N LYS A 32 -20.91 -22.59 -29.42
CA LYS A 32 -20.05 -22.94 -28.28
C LYS A 32 -19.09 -21.78 -28.00
N PRO A 33 -18.88 -21.38 -26.73
CA PRO A 33 -17.90 -20.35 -26.41
C PRO A 33 -16.55 -20.79 -26.96
N LYS A 34 -15.89 -19.90 -27.73
CA LYS A 34 -14.56 -20.15 -28.31
C LYS A 34 -13.65 -20.68 -27.21
N ALA A 35 -13.11 -21.89 -27.40
CA ALA A 35 -12.22 -22.52 -26.45
C ALA A 35 -11.10 -21.54 -26.09
N LYS A 36 -10.96 -21.23 -24.79
CA LYS A 36 -9.87 -20.38 -24.30
C LYS A 36 -8.54 -20.95 -24.81
N PRO A 37 -7.64 -20.12 -25.37
CA PRO A 37 -6.34 -20.59 -25.82
C PRO A 37 -5.64 -21.31 -24.66
N LYS A 38 -5.10 -22.51 -24.93
CA LYS A 38 -4.41 -23.30 -23.91
C LYS A 38 -3.27 -22.46 -23.32
N PRO A 39 -3.08 -22.46 -21.99
CA PRO A 39 -1.99 -21.70 -21.39
C PRO A 39 -0.67 -22.20 -21.97
N ASN A 40 0.15 -21.27 -22.45
CA ASN A 40 1.51 -21.58 -22.89
C ASN A 40 2.25 -22.29 -21.74
N ALA A 41 3.02 -23.34 -22.07
CA ALA A 41 3.74 -24.10 -21.06
C ALA A 41 4.64 -23.16 -20.23
N SER A 42 4.66 -23.31 -18.91
CA SER A 42 5.51 -22.52 -18.00
C SER A 42 6.98 -22.51 -18.46
N LEU A 43 7.70 -21.40 -18.30
CA LEU A 43 9.12 -21.27 -18.68
C LEU A 43 9.98 -22.43 -18.16
N LYS A 44 9.75 -22.89 -16.91
CA LYS A 44 10.44 -24.05 -16.33
C LYS A 44 10.13 -25.36 -17.07
N ASN A 45 8.94 -25.51 -17.63
CA ASN A 45 8.57 -26.67 -18.44
C ASN A 45 9.20 -26.60 -19.83
N GLN A 46 9.28 -25.40 -20.41
CA GLN A 46 9.96 -25.18 -21.69
C GLN A 46 11.46 -25.52 -21.58
N ILE A 47 12.14 -25.04 -20.53
CA ILE A 47 13.55 -25.35 -20.27
C ILE A 47 13.75 -26.87 -20.13
N ARG A 48 12.97 -27.52 -19.25
CA ARG A 48 13.03 -28.99 -19.08
C ARG A 48 12.76 -29.74 -20.38
N SER A 49 11.87 -29.23 -21.23
CA SER A 49 11.57 -29.83 -22.53
C SER A 49 12.76 -29.76 -23.49
N VAL A 50 13.39 -28.59 -23.60
CA VAL A 50 14.57 -28.38 -24.45
C VAL A 50 15.78 -29.15 -23.91
N GLU A 51 16.00 -29.17 -22.59
CA GLU A 51 17.05 -29.99 -21.96
C GLU A 51 16.88 -31.48 -22.26
N ARG A 52 15.64 -32.00 -22.18
CA ARG A 52 15.36 -33.40 -22.54
C ARG A 52 15.56 -33.68 -24.02
N MET A 53 15.30 -32.71 -24.90
CA MET A 53 15.61 -32.87 -26.32
C MET A 53 17.12 -32.90 -26.56
N LEU A 54 17.88 -32.01 -25.93
CA LEU A 54 19.33 -31.95 -26.05
C LEU A 54 20.06 -33.19 -25.49
N ARG A 55 19.39 -33.99 -24.64
CA ARG A 55 19.91 -35.30 -24.17
C ARG A 55 19.77 -36.42 -25.21
N LYS A 56 19.01 -36.20 -26.30
CA LYS A 56 18.84 -37.17 -27.40
C LYS A 56 19.84 -36.90 -28.51
N ASP A 57 20.09 -37.90 -29.34
CA ASP A 57 20.92 -37.77 -30.52
C ASP A 57 20.19 -36.96 -31.61
N ILE A 58 20.51 -35.67 -31.66
CA ILE A 58 19.94 -34.69 -32.59
C ILE A 58 21.06 -34.18 -33.52
N PRO A 59 20.76 -33.90 -34.81
CA PRO A 59 21.70 -33.29 -35.75
C PRO A 59 22.37 -32.03 -35.19
N PRO A 60 23.64 -31.77 -35.53
CA PRO A 60 24.43 -30.70 -34.91
C PRO A 60 23.80 -29.31 -35.11
N GLU A 61 23.26 -29.02 -36.29
CA GLU A 61 22.59 -27.73 -36.58
C GLU A 61 21.36 -27.48 -35.67
N VAL A 62 20.52 -28.51 -35.50
CA VAL A 62 19.33 -28.42 -34.65
C VAL A 62 19.71 -28.36 -33.17
N ARG A 63 20.83 -29.00 -32.79
CA ARG A 63 21.38 -28.96 -31.43
C ARG A 63 21.82 -27.55 -31.05
N GLU A 64 22.57 -26.87 -31.92
CA GLU A 64 22.99 -25.47 -31.71
C GLU A 64 21.79 -24.53 -31.58
N ALA A 65 20.79 -24.69 -32.46
CA ALA A 65 19.56 -23.89 -32.38
C ALA A 65 18.80 -24.11 -31.06
N GLN A 66 18.76 -25.35 -30.56
CA GLN A 66 18.14 -25.68 -29.28
C GLN A 66 18.95 -25.17 -28.08
N GLN A 67 20.28 -25.18 -28.15
CA GLN A 67 21.16 -24.59 -27.12
C GLN A 67 20.94 -23.08 -27.02
N LYS A 68 20.94 -22.35 -28.14
CA LYS A 68 20.62 -20.90 -28.16
C LYS A 68 19.24 -20.60 -27.57
N LYS A 69 18.24 -21.42 -27.89
CA LYS A 69 16.89 -21.31 -27.30
C LYS A 69 16.90 -21.56 -25.79
N LEU A 70 17.64 -22.57 -25.33
CA LEU A 70 17.79 -22.89 -23.92
C LEU A 70 18.46 -21.74 -23.16
N GLU A 71 19.52 -21.14 -23.71
CA GLU A 71 20.15 -19.95 -23.13
C GLU A 71 19.16 -18.78 -23.02
N GLY A 72 18.38 -18.51 -24.07
CA GLY A 72 17.35 -17.47 -24.04
C GLY A 72 16.30 -17.72 -22.95
N LEU A 73 15.83 -18.96 -22.80
CA LEU A 73 14.88 -19.33 -21.74
C LEU A 73 15.49 -19.22 -20.34
N LYS A 74 16.76 -19.56 -20.17
CA LYS A 74 17.48 -19.40 -18.89
C LYS A 74 17.63 -17.92 -18.51
N ARG A 75 18.01 -17.06 -19.47
CA ARG A 75 18.04 -15.60 -19.25
C ARG A 75 16.68 -15.06 -18.83
N GLN A 76 15.60 -15.49 -19.49
CA GLN A 76 14.24 -15.11 -19.09
C GLN A 76 13.89 -15.57 -17.68
N GLN A 77 14.29 -16.80 -17.30
CA GLN A 77 14.07 -17.31 -15.96
C GLN A 77 14.83 -16.50 -14.90
N GLU A 78 16.08 -16.12 -15.18
CA GLU A 78 16.90 -15.29 -14.30
C GLU A 78 16.27 -13.92 -14.10
N ILE A 79 15.84 -13.26 -15.18
CA ILE A 79 15.10 -11.98 -15.12
C ILE A 79 13.86 -12.13 -14.25
N HIS A 80 13.04 -13.17 -14.48
CA HIS A 80 11.83 -13.37 -13.69
C HIS A 80 12.12 -13.66 -12.21
N SER A 81 13.21 -14.38 -11.91
CA SER A 81 13.65 -14.62 -10.54
C SER A 81 14.13 -13.34 -9.85
N ARG A 82 14.87 -12.48 -10.56
CA ARG A 82 15.34 -11.18 -10.09
C ARG A 82 14.17 -10.25 -9.80
N LEU A 83 13.24 -10.11 -10.75
CA LEU A 83 12.03 -9.29 -10.58
C LEU A 83 11.16 -9.80 -9.42
N ALA A 84 11.10 -11.11 -9.19
CA ALA A 84 10.36 -11.66 -8.06
C ALA A 84 11.01 -11.31 -6.71
N VAL A 85 12.35 -11.24 -6.62
CA VAL A 85 13.05 -10.77 -5.43
C VAL A 85 12.84 -9.27 -5.20
N GLU A 86 12.99 -8.47 -6.25
CA GLU A 86 12.76 -7.02 -6.21
C GLU A 86 11.31 -6.70 -5.77
N ARG A 87 10.31 -7.41 -6.31
CA ARG A 87 8.90 -7.30 -5.87
C ARG A 87 8.71 -7.62 -4.40
N LYS A 88 9.37 -8.66 -3.88
CA LYS A 88 9.27 -9.01 -2.45
C LYS A 88 9.87 -7.94 -1.54
N ILE A 89 10.99 -7.34 -1.94
CA ILE A 89 11.62 -6.23 -1.20
C ILE A 89 10.70 -5.01 -1.26
N PHE A 90 10.24 -4.65 -2.46
CA PHE A 90 9.34 -3.54 -2.68
C PHE A 90 8.07 -3.63 -1.84
N LEU A 91 7.35 -4.76 -1.86
CA LEU A 91 6.10 -4.93 -1.10
C LEU A 91 6.30 -4.81 0.42
N ARG A 92 7.45 -5.26 0.94
CA ARG A 92 7.80 -5.12 2.36
C ARG A 92 8.00 -3.65 2.74
N ASP A 93 8.73 -2.92 1.90
CA ASP A 93 9.21 -1.59 2.23
C ASP A 93 8.24 -0.49 1.77
N ARG A 94 7.30 -0.80 0.87
CA ARG A 94 6.31 0.13 0.30
C ARG A 94 5.57 0.93 1.37
N LYS A 95 5.02 0.25 2.38
CA LYS A 95 4.28 0.92 3.47
C LYS A 95 5.19 1.84 4.28
N ILE A 96 6.40 1.41 4.59
CA ILE A 96 7.37 2.21 5.35
C ILE A 96 7.71 3.47 4.56
N LYS A 97 8.09 3.34 3.29
CA LYS A 97 8.39 4.47 2.38
C LYS A 97 7.21 5.44 2.27
N PHE A 98 5.98 4.93 2.16
CA PHE A 98 4.77 5.75 2.07
C PHE A 98 4.57 6.62 3.32
N PHE A 99 4.67 6.05 4.52
CA PHE A 99 4.50 6.80 5.75
C PHE A 99 5.62 7.83 5.96
N GLU A 100 6.86 7.49 5.62
CA GLU A 100 7.98 8.43 5.72
C GLU A 100 7.84 9.57 4.72
N ARG A 101 7.52 9.28 3.45
CA ARG A 101 7.21 10.30 2.44
C ARG A 101 6.12 11.25 2.93
N ARG A 102 4.97 10.72 3.38
CA ARG A 102 3.88 11.55 3.89
C ARG A 102 4.28 12.36 5.12
N LYS A 103 5.15 11.83 5.98
CA LYS A 103 5.66 12.56 7.16
C LYS A 103 6.53 13.74 6.72
N ILE A 104 7.45 13.52 5.78
CA ILE A 104 8.34 14.54 5.22
C ILE A 104 7.53 15.63 4.51
N GLU A 105 6.61 15.26 3.61
CA GLU A 105 5.76 16.20 2.89
C GLU A 105 4.92 17.07 3.83
N ARG A 106 4.32 16.48 4.87
CA ARG A 106 3.59 17.25 5.89
C ARG A 106 4.51 18.20 6.64
N ARG A 107 5.75 17.81 6.94
CA ARG A 107 6.71 18.68 7.63
C ARG A 107 7.16 19.83 6.73
N ILE A 108 7.42 19.58 5.45
CA ILE A 108 7.72 20.61 4.45
C ILE A 108 6.57 21.62 4.38
N ARG A 109 5.32 21.17 4.18
CA ARG A 109 4.14 22.06 4.12
C ARG A 109 3.98 22.91 5.38
N ARG A 110 4.27 22.36 6.57
CA ARG A 110 4.21 23.09 7.84
C ARG A 110 5.29 24.17 7.93
N LEU A 111 6.53 23.84 7.58
CA LEU A 111 7.64 24.79 7.60
C LEU A 111 7.45 25.90 6.56
N GLU A 112 7.00 25.57 5.36
CA GLU A 112 6.67 26.59 4.34
C GLU A 112 5.54 27.51 4.80
N LYS A 113 4.51 26.98 5.47
CA LYS A 113 3.45 27.81 6.06
C LYS A 113 3.99 28.71 7.17
N GLN A 114 4.88 28.21 8.02
CA GLN A 114 5.54 28.99 9.06
C GLN A 114 6.37 30.12 8.45
N GLN A 115 7.18 29.82 7.43
CA GLN A 115 7.99 30.81 6.72
C GLN A 115 7.14 31.93 6.11
N ARG A 116 5.95 31.61 5.56
CA ARG A 116 5.01 32.63 5.05
C ARG A 116 4.38 33.49 6.15
N ALA A 117 4.21 32.94 7.35
CA ALA A 117 3.53 33.62 8.47
C ALA A 117 4.49 34.36 9.41
N SER A 118 5.76 33.96 9.48
CA SER A 118 6.78 34.57 10.34
C SER A 118 7.60 35.61 9.58
N SER A 119 7.66 36.85 10.09
CA SER A 119 8.55 37.93 9.59
C SER A 119 9.91 37.97 10.32
N ASN A 120 10.23 36.91 11.08
CA ASN A 120 11.38 36.90 11.97
C ASN A 120 12.62 36.37 11.25
N ARG A 121 13.43 37.28 10.68
CA ARG A 121 14.63 36.98 9.87
C ARG A 121 15.62 36.00 10.49
N ALA A 122 15.74 35.94 11.82
CA ALA A 122 16.63 35.00 12.49
C ALA A 122 16.15 33.54 12.35
N GLN A 123 14.83 33.32 12.38
CA GLN A 123 14.22 32.00 12.23
C GLN A 123 14.09 31.59 10.75
N GLU A 124 14.12 32.54 9.82
CA GLU A 124 14.10 32.26 8.38
C GLU A 124 15.32 31.43 7.93
N GLY A 125 16.51 31.70 8.46
CA GLY A 125 17.72 30.91 8.16
C GLY A 125 17.59 29.45 8.64
N GLU A 126 17.22 29.25 9.91
CA GLU A 126 17.06 27.92 10.51
C GLU A 126 15.96 27.11 9.80
N THR A 127 14.85 27.75 9.44
CA THR A 127 13.74 27.10 8.71
C THR A 127 14.14 26.73 7.28
N ALA A 128 14.93 27.56 6.58
CA ALA A 128 15.46 27.23 5.27
C ALA A 128 16.40 26.02 5.31
N ASP A 129 17.27 25.94 6.34
CA ASP A 129 18.16 24.79 6.55
C ASP A 129 17.40 23.50 6.89
N GLN A 130 16.28 23.62 7.63
CA GLN A 130 15.40 22.47 7.87
C GLN A 130 14.68 22.04 6.59
N LEU A 131 14.24 22.98 5.75
CA LEU A 131 13.61 22.69 4.48
C LEU A 131 14.56 22.00 3.50
N SER A 132 15.82 22.43 3.43
CA SER A 132 16.82 21.79 2.56
C SER A 132 17.06 20.33 2.98
N LYS A 133 17.25 20.06 4.27
CA LYS A 133 17.39 18.69 4.81
C LYS A 133 16.18 17.81 4.49
N LEU A 134 14.97 18.31 4.67
CA LEU A 134 13.74 17.57 4.37
C LEU A 134 13.56 17.29 2.87
N LYS A 135 14.05 18.17 1.99
CA LYS A 135 14.07 17.92 0.55
C LYS A 135 15.03 16.79 0.19
N GLU A 136 16.22 16.75 0.80
CA GLU A 136 17.16 15.63 0.64
C GLU A 136 16.56 14.30 1.16
N ASP A 137 15.84 14.35 2.28
CA ASP A 137 15.13 13.18 2.81
C ASP A 137 14.02 12.72 1.86
N LEU A 138 13.28 13.65 1.26
CA LEU A 138 12.26 13.34 0.27
C LEU A 138 12.87 12.64 -0.95
N GLU A 139 13.98 13.16 -1.48
CA GLU A 139 14.72 12.55 -2.59
C GLU A 139 15.17 11.14 -2.24
N TYR A 140 15.71 10.96 -1.02
CA TYR A 140 16.13 9.65 -0.53
C TYR A 140 14.98 8.63 -0.52
N VAL A 141 13.79 9.00 -0.02
CA VAL A 141 12.62 8.09 -0.03
C VAL A 141 12.10 7.86 -1.46
N ARG A 142 12.10 8.89 -2.30
CA ARG A 142 11.51 8.89 -3.64
C ARG A 142 12.31 8.05 -4.64
N PHE A 143 13.64 8.15 -4.60
CA PHE A 143 14.55 7.54 -5.56
C PHE A 143 15.36 6.38 -4.96
N PHE A 144 14.88 5.79 -3.86
CA PHE A 144 15.54 4.66 -3.23
C PHE A 144 15.66 3.44 -4.16
N PRO A 145 16.84 2.79 -4.28
CA PRO A 145 17.03 1.63 -5.14
C PRO A 145 16.07 0.47 -4.85
N LYS A 146 15.40 -0.07 -5.89
CA LYS A 146 14.47 -1.23 -5.78
C LYS A 146 15.20 -2.56 -5.45
N THR A 147 16.52 -2.60 -5.62
CA THR A 147 17.37 -3.78 -5.42
C THR A 147 17.79 -3.98 -3.96
N GLU A 148 17.73 -2.94 -3.15
CA GLU A 148 18.22 -2.95 -1.77
C GLU A 148 17.08 -2.81 -0.77
N LYS A 149 17.34 -3.20 0.48
CA LYS A 149 16.38 -3.05 1.58
C LYS A 149 16.35 -1.60 2.04
N TYR A 150 15.15 -1.03 2.19
CA TYR A 150 14.97 0.32 2.67
C TYR A 150 15.50 0.51 4.11
N VAL A 151 16.30 1.56 4.30
CA VAL A 151 16.79 1.99 5.62
C VAL A 151 15.98 3.20 6.05
N SER A 152 15.06 2.98 6.99
CA SER A 152 14.14 3.98 7.53
C SER A 152 14.89 5.15 8.17
N LEU A 153 14.39 6.37 7.95
CA LEU A 153 14.93 7.61 8.50
C LEU A 153 14.41 7.92 9.90
N PHE A 154 13.14 7.57 10.18
CA PHE A 154 12.48 7.92 11.45
C PHE A 154 12.34 6.74 12.42
N MET A 155 12.47 5.50 11.94
CA MET A 155 12.29 4.27 12.72
C MET A 155 13.52 3.38 12.56
N GLY A 156 14.49 3.57 13.44
CA GLY A 156 15.74 2.81 13.46
C GLY A 156 16.79 3.66 14.15
N GLY A 157 17.49 3.09 15.14
CA GLY A 157 18.49 3.81 15.92
C GLY A 157 19.57 4.46 15.06
N ASP A 158 20.21 5.49 15.61
CA ASP A 158 21.32 6.19 14.97
C ASP A 158 22.64 5.48 15.23
N GLU A 159 22.67 4.16 15.00
CA GLU A 159 23.92 3.41 14.99
C GLU A 159 24.80 3.90 13.85
N ARG A 160 26.11 4.02 14.12
CA ARG A 160 27.09 4.60 13.18
C ARG A 160 27.04 3.92 11.81
N ASP A 161 26.93 2.59 11.80
CA ASP A 161 26.87 1.80 10.57
C ASP A 161 25.61 2.08 9.74
N ILE A 162 24.46 2.31 10.41
CA ILE A 162 23.19 2.64 9.75
C ILE A 162 23.28 4.02 9.11
N VAL A 163 23.82 5.00 9.85
CA VAL A 163 24.02 6.37 9.36
C VAL A 163 24.98 6.40 8.17
N ASP A 164 26.08 5.67 8.25
CA ASP A 164 27.04 5.56 7.16
C ASP A 164 26.42 4.92 5.91
N ASN A 165 25.59 3.89 6.10
CA ASN A 165 24.86 3.28 4.99
C ASN A 165 23.87 4.26 4.35
N ARG A 166 23.07 4.98 5.15
CA ARG A 166 22.16 6.04 4.66
C ARG A 166 22.93 7.09 3.85
N ASN A 167 24.09 7.53 4.33
CA ASN A 167 24.92 8.53 3.65
C ASN A 167 25.49 8.02 2.33
N ARG A 168 25.93 6.76 2.26
CA ARG A 168 26.37 6.12 1.01
C ARG A 168 25.24 6.10 -0.01
N LEU A 169 24.05 5.69 0.42
CA LEU A 169 22.85 5.63 -0.43
C LEU A 169 22.40 7.01 -0.91
N ARG A 170 22.42 8.04 -0.04
CA ARG A 170 22.14 9.43 -0.46
C ARG A 170 23.08 9.90 -1.56
N LYS A 171 24.39 9.60 -1.46
CA LYS A 171 25.38 9.95 -2.50
C LYS A 171 25.10 9.23 -3.81
N GLN A 172 24.80 7.93 -3.76
CA GLN A 172 24.44 7.14 -4.94
C GLN A 172 23.17 7.66 -5.61
N ILE A 173 22.14 7.98 -4.83
CA ILE A 173 20.88 8.52 -5.34
C ILE A 173 21.12 9.86 -6.03
N LYS A 174 21.87 10.77 -5.41
CA LYS A 174 22.24 12.06 -6.03
C LYS A 174 23.00 11.86 -7.34
N ALA A 175 23.97 10.94 -7.37
CA ALA A 175 24.71 10.62 -8.60
C ALA A 175 23.80 10.03 -9.69
N ASN A 176 22.85 9.16 -9.32
CA ASN A 176 21.89 8.58 -10.26
C ASN A 176 20.92 9.62 -10.81
N ILE A 177 20.46 10.56 -10.00
CA ILE A 177 19.61 11.68 -10.44
C ILE A 177 20.36 12.56 -11.45
N ILE A 178 21.61 12.90 -11.15
CA ILE A 178 22.45 13.69 -12.06
C ILE A 178 22.72 12.92 -13.36
N ALA A 179 23.08 11.64 -13.28
CA ALA A 179 23.30 10.80 -14.44
C ALA A 179 22.04 10.63 -15.30
N ALA A 180 20.88 10.48 -14.65
CA ALA A 180 19.57 10.43 -15.31
C ALA A 180 19.27 11.74 -16.06
N ALA A 181 19.47 12.88 -15.40
CA ALA A 181 19.32 14.21 -16.00
C ALA A 181 20.24 14.41 -17.20
N VAL A 182 21.51 13.97 -17.12
CA VAL A 182 22.45 14.01 -18.25
C VAL A 182 22.02 13.07 -19.39
N SER A 183 21.49 11.90 -19.05
CA SER A 183 21.02 10.91 -20.04
C SER A 183 19.69 11.27 -20.71
N GLY A 184 18.99 12.31 -20.21
CA GLY A 184 17.66 12.71 -20.68
C GLY A 184 16.56 11.68 -20.40
N LYS A 185 16.84 10.67 -19.56
CA LYS A 185 15.86 9.70 -19.09
C LYS A 185 15.46 10.08 -17.68
N ASP A 186 14.19 10.43 -17.49
CA ASP A 186 13.66 10.66 -16.15
C ASP A 186 13.86 9.41 -15.31
N LEU A 187 14.50 9.57 -14.14
CA LEU A 187 14.68 8.47 -13.20
C LEU A 187 13.29 8.07 -12.68
N GLU A 188 12.84 6.85 -12.97
CA GLU A 188 11.56 6.34 -12.48
C GLU A 188 11.42 6.60 -10.98
N GLU A 189 10.36 7.31 -10.61
CA GLU A 189 10.04 7.54 -9.22
C GLU A 189 9.63 6.20 -8.60
N THR A 190 10.54 5.62 -7.81
CA THR A 190 10.37 4.29 -7.19
C THR A 190 9.26 4.21 -6.13
N GLY A 191 8.40 5.22 -6.02
CA GLY A 191 7.40 5.31 -4.98
C GLY A 191 6.11 6.06 -5.35
N SER A 192 5.77 6.22 -6.63
CA SER A 192 4.48 6.81 -7.06
C SER A 192 3.59 5.86 -7.86
N GLU A 193 4.13 4.79 -8.45
CA GLU A 193 3.40 4.00 -9.45
C GLU A 193 2.40 2.96 -8.89
N ASP A 194 2.37 2.72 -7.58
CA ASP A 194 1.56 1.63 -7.00
C ASP A 194 0.53 2.08 -5.96
N ASP A 195 0.50 3.37 -5.61
CA ASP A 195 -0.42 3.90 -4.59
C ASP A 195 -1.88 4.05 -5.05
N GLY A 196 -2.15 3.77 -6.34
CA GLY A 196 -3.49 3.70 -6.92
C GLY A 196 -3.88 2.35 -7.54
N LEU A 197 -2.99 1.35 -7.50
CA LEU A 197 -3.26 0.00 -8.07
C LEU A 197 -3.53 -1.03 -6.95
N LEU A 198 -4.28 -0.62 -5.92
CA LEU A 198 -5.20 -1.58 -5.33
C LEU A 198 -6.27 -1.80 -6.39
N ASP A 199 -6.47 -3.04 -6.79
CA ASP A 199 -7.49 -3.47 -7.75
C ASP A 199 -8.88 -3.17 -7.16
N LEU A 200 -9.33 -1.92 -7.30
CA LEU A 200 -10.66 -1.48 -6.88
C LEU A 200 -11.78 -2.16 -7.70
N SER A 201 -11.43 -3.02 -8.66
CA SER A 201 -12.42 -3.80 -9.42
C SER A 201 -13.03 -4.97 -8.62
N GLU A 202 -12.52 -5.25 -7.42
CA GLU A 202 -13.09 -6.28 -6.52
C GLU A 202 -14.01 -5.70 -5.42
N ASP A 203 -14.10 -4.38 -5.26
CA ASP A 203 -14.97 -3.75 -4.26
C ASP A 203 -16.39 -3.52 -4.83
N ASP A 204 -17.18 -4.59 -4.90
CA ASP A 204 -18.64 -4.59 -5.16
C ASP A 204 -19.47 -3.87 -4.07
N PHE A 205 -18.82 -3.23 -3.09
CA PHE A 205 -19.45 -2.62 -1.92
C PHE A 205 -20.42 -1.48 -2.28
N PHE A 206 -20.20 -0.77 -3.39
CA PHE A 206 -21.06 0.33 -3.84
C PHE A 206 -22.04 -0.02 -4.96
N LEU A 207 -22.01 -1.24 -5.51
CA LEU A 207 -22.88 -1.62 -6.64
C LEU A 207 -24.23 -2.20 -6.21
N GLY A 208 -24.43 -2.50 -4.91
CA GLY A 208 -25.65 -3.10 -4.38
C GLY A 208 -26.57 -2.18 -3.55
N GLY A 209 -26.24 -0.90 -3.39
CA GLY A 209 -26.97 0.03 -2.53
C GLY A 209 -27.92 0.93 -3.32
N SER A 210 -29.13 0.43 -3.55
CA SER A 210 -30.26 1.19 -4.11
C SER A 210 -30.43 2.55 -3.44
N SER A 211 -30.56 3.59 -4.26
CA SER A 211 -30.86 4.99 -3.89
C SER A 211 -32.22 5.11 -3.20
N SER A 212 -32.25 5.79 -2.06
CA SER A 212 -33.38 6.60 -1.58
C SER A 212 -33.04 7.14 -0.19
N ASP A 213 -32.39 8.31 -0.11
CA ASP A 213 -32.81 9.35 0.83
C ASP A 213 -32.10 10.67 0.48
N GLU A 214 -32.91 11.70 0.31
CA GLU A 214 -32.53 13.09 0.03
C GLU A 214 -32.01 13.73 1.32
N ALA A 215 -30.78 14.26 1.31
CA ALA A 215 -30.36 15.24 2.31
C ALA A 215 -29.32 16.18 1.71
N ASP A 216 -29.79 17.38 1.36
CA ASP A 216 -28.99 18.59 1.25
C ASP A 216 -28.03 18.69 2.45
N ALA A 217 -26.73 18.73 2.16
CA ALA A 217 -25.71 19.14 3.12
C ALA A 217 -24.87 20.25 2.48
N ASP A 218 -25.43 21.45 2.58
CA ASP A 218 -24.74 22.73 2.46
C ASP A 218 -23.82 22.88 3.70
N ASP A 219 -22.55 22.49 3.55
CA ASP A 219 -21.54 22.70 4.61
C ASP A 219 -20.99 24.13 4.52
N GLU A 220 -21.86 25.09 4.86
CA GLU A 220 -21.52 26.45 5.22
C GLU A 220 -20.77 26.47 6.56
N TRP A 221 -19.62 27.15 6.55
CA TRP A 221 -18.78 27.45 7.71
C TRP A 221 -19.60 27.89 8.94
N THR A 222 -19.48 27.17 10.05
CA THR A 222 -19.79 27.74 11.37
C THR A 222 -18.73 27.38 12.41
N ASP A 223 -17.78 28.31 12.54
CA ASP A 223 -17.25 28.68 13.85
C ASP A 223 -18.41 29.27 14.69
N LYS A 224 -18.63 28.74 15.89
CA LYS A 224 -18.61 29.52 17.15
C LYS A 224 -19.12 28.70 18.34
N SER A 225 -18.43 28.95 19.44
CA SER A 225 -18.63 28.47 20.78
C SER A 225 -19.99 28.82 21.40
N THR A 226 -20.22 28.19 22.56
CA THR A 226 -21.05 28.63 23.70
C THR A 226 -22.57 28.57 23.54
N ARG A 227 -23.21 27.64 24.29
CA ARG A 227 -23.97 27.94 25.53
C ARG A 227 -25.12 26.94 25.77
N GLU A 228 -25.24 26.58 27.05
CA GLU A 228 -26.15 25.65 27.75
C GLU A 228 -27.63 25.61 27.30
N GLN A 229 -28.16 24.39 27.07
CA GLN A 229 -29.07 23.57 27.91
C GLN A 229 -30.53 24.03 28.06
N ALA A 230 -31.45 23.16 27.62
CA ALA A 230 -32.75 22.96 28.24
C ALA A 230 -33.07 21.44 28.28
N SER A 231 -33.47 21.00 29.46
CA SER A 231 -33.55 19.63 29.95
C SER A 231 -34.72 18.81 29.42
N SER A 232 -34.62 17.48 29.50
CA SER A 232 -35.64 16.63 30.15
C SER A 232 -35.16 15.19 30.40
N ALA A 233 -35.45 14.72 31.62
CA ALA A 233 -35.67 13.33 32.05
C ALA A 233 -34.57 12.62 32.86
N SER A 234 -34.90 12.48 34.16
CA SER A 234 -34.71 11.30 35.01
C SER A 234 -33.33 11.01 35.62
N GLY A 235 -33.20 11.37 36.89
CA GLY A 235 -32.86 10.38 37.91
C GLY A 235 -31.49 10.48 38.59
N LYS A 236 -31.57 10.55 39.93
CA LYS A 236 -30.62 10.04 40.95
C LYS A 236 -29.59 11.02 41.54
N ALA A 237 -29.75 11.21 42.85
CA ALA A 237 -28.99 12.06 43.75
C ALA A 237 -27.55 11.56 44.01
N THR A 238 -26.61 12.47 44.28
CA THR A 238 -25.97 12.67 45.60
C THR A 238 -24.88 13.78 45.54
N SER A 239 -24.90 14.67 46.54
CA SER A 239 -23.83 15.56 47.05
C SER A 239 -22.99 16.41 46.08
N GLY A 240 -23.36 17.69 45.93
CA GLY A 240 -22.51 18.75 45.36
C GLY A 240 -22.17 19.80 46.43
N MET A 241 -20.88 19.91 46.75
CA MET A 241 -20.32 20.90 47.67
C MET A 241 -20.35 22.31 47.07
N SER A 242 -20.75 23.27 47.90
CA SER A 242 -20.83 24.70 47.64
C SER A 242 -19.49 25.28 47.13
N SER A 243 -19.56 26.11 46.10
CA SER A 243 -18.42 26.85 45.52
C SER A 243 -18.66 28.35 45.58
N ASP A 244 -19.13 28.85 46.72
CA ASP A 244 -19.37 30.28 46.97
C ASP A 244 -18.13 31.03 47.53
N GLU A 245 -16.92 30.48 47.33
CA GLU A 245 -15.67 31.05 47.87
C GLU A 245 -14.71 31.66 46.83
N ARG A 246 -15.01 31.60 45.52
CA ARG A 246 -14.06 32.13 44.50
C ARG A 246 -14.31 33.55 44.03
N ASN A 247 -15.48 34.14 44.33
CA ASN A 247 -15.83 35.48 43.83
C ASN A 247 -15.53 36.65 44.79
N GLN A 248 -15.02 36.40 46.00
CA GLN A 248 -14.59 37.48 46.89
C GLN A 248 -13.17 38.01 46.60
N VAL A 249 -12.30 37.24 45.93
CA VAL A 249 -10.91 37.66 45.69
C VAL A 249 -10.76 38.59 44.47
N PHE A 250 -11.71 38.57 43.53
CA PHE A 250 -11.63 39.40 42.32
C PHE A 250 -12.13 40.85 42.50
N ASN A 251 -12.97 41.11 43.51
CA ASN A 251 -13.52 42.46 43.74
C ASN A 251 -12.69 43.34 44.70
N GLN A 252 -11.67 42.80 45.37
CA GLN A 252 -10.83 43.59 46.28
C GLN A 252 -9.60 44.21 45.58
N ALA A 253 -9.18 43.66 44.43
CA ALA A 253 -8.03 44.17 43.68
C ALA A 253 -8.35 45.40 42.81
N LEU A 254 -9.62 45.64 42.46
CA LEU A 254 -10.03 46.79 41.62
C LEU A 254 -10.36 48.07 42.42
N ILE A 255 -10.59 47.95 43.73
CA ILE A 255 -10.84 49.13 44.59
C ILE A 255 -9.51 49.79 45.02
N PHE A 256 -8.40 49.04 45.09
CA PHE A 256 -7.11 49.61 45.48
C PHE A 256 -6.41 50.43 44.38
N TYR A 257 -6.75 50.20 43.10
CA TYR A 257 -6.15 50.95 41.99
C TYR A 257 -6.85 52.28 41.68
N CYS A 258 -8.06 52.51 42.20
CA CYS A 258 -8.77 53.76 42.00
C CYS A 258 -8.43 54.83 43.05
N TYR A 259 -8.03 54.43 44.28
CA TYR A 259 -7.68 55.38 45.35
C TYR A 259 -6.25 55.94 45.30
N LYS A 260 -5.36 55.38 44.46
CA LYS A 260 -3.96 55.87 44.34
C LYS A 260 -3.75 56.86 43.18
N LYS A 261 -4.83 57.29 42.51
CA LYS A 261 -4.78 58.27 41.41
C LYS A 261 -5.53 59.57 41.73
N MET A 262 -5.91 59.77 42.99
CA MET A 262 -6.72 60.91 43.44
C MET A 262 -6.23 61.51 44.78
N CYS A 263 -4.93 61.39 45.05
CA CYS A 263 -4.17 62.25 45.97
C CYS A 263 -2.87 62.68 45.28
#